data_AF-A0A6I3B9B4-F1
#
_entry.id   AF-A0A6I3B9B4-F1
#
_cell.length_a   1.000
_cell.length_b   1.000
_cell.length_c   1.000
_cell.angle_alpha   90.00
_cell.angle_beta   90.00
_cell.angle_gamma   90.00
#
_symmetry.space_group_name_H-M   'P 1'
#
loop_
_entity.id
_entity.type
_entity.pdbx_description
1 polymer ?
#
loop_
_entity_poly.entity_id
_entity_poly.type
_entity_poly.pdbx_seq_one_letter_code
_entity_poly.pdbx_strand_id
1 'polypeptide(L)'
;MIHPTAIVAHDVELGENNRIGPYSIIGGMGCKVLIGSNNYFGAYNLIGSPAEFATGCPVEAMLDFEQWSAANPSQVSGVKIGDYNV
;
A
#
# COMPACT_ATOMS: atom_id res chain seq x y z
N MET A 1 7.83 14.78 2.40
CA MET A 1 6.67 15.65 2.69
C MET A 1 5.40 14.91 2.33
N ILE A 2 4.53 14.68 3.30
CA ILE A 2 3.26 14.00 3.10
C ILE A 2 2.18 15.09 3.13
N HIS A 3 1.37 15.18 2.09
CA HIS A 3 0.27 16.15 2.08
C HIS A 3 -0.71 15.84 3.22
N PRO A 4 -1.26 16.83 3.95
CA PRO A 4 -2.15 16.58 5.10
C PRO A 4 -3.40 15.77 4.80
N THR A 5 -3.85 15.77 3.54
CA THR A 5 -5.02 15.00 3.09
C THR A 5 -4.65 13.59 2.62
N ALA A 6 -3.37 13.25 2.56
CA ALA A 6 -2.94 11.92 2.21
C ALA A 6 -3.17 10.99 3.40
N ILE A 7 -3.68 9.80 3.11
CA ILE A 7 -3.92 8.76 4.10
C ILE A 7 -2.81 7.74 3.95
N VAL A 8 -2.06 7.50 5.03
CA VAL A 8 -1.01 6.48 5.08
C VAL A 8 -1.36 5.52 6.21
N ALA A 9 -1.51 4.24 5.90
CA ALA A 9 -1.80 3.22 6.89
C ALA A 9 -0.61 3.02 7.84
N HIS A 10 -0.90 2.56 9.07
CA HIS A 10 0.10 2.47 10.14
C HIS A 10 1.17 1.39 9.91
N ASP A 11 0.91 0.46 9.00
CA ASP A 11 1.73 -0.69 8.67
C ASP A 11 2.61 -0.47 7.42
N VAL A 12 2.58 0.74 6.85
CA VAL A 12 3.43 1.13 5.72
C VAL A 12 4.83 1.47 6.22
N GLU A 13 5.85 0.82 5.64
CA GLU A 13 7.24 1.20 5.83
C GLU A 13 7.64 2.18 4.71
N LEU A 14 7.96 3.43 5.07
CA LEU A 14 8.37 4.50 4.16
C LEU A 14 9.81 4.93 4.45
N GLY A 15 10.64 4.93 3.40
CA GLY A 15 11.97 5.52 3.42
C GLY A 15 11.95 7.05 3.53
N GLU A 16 13.12 7.66 3.43
CA GLU A 16 13.28 9.10 3.63
C GLU A 16 12.93 9.91 2.36
N ASN A 17 12.66 11.21 2.55
CA ASN A 17 12.48 12.18 1.46
C ASN A 17 11.36 11.87 0.44
N ASN A 18 10.44 10.98 0.78
CA ASN A 18 9.28 10.71 -0.06
C ASN A 18 8.31 11.91 -0.08
N ARG A 19 7.72 12.17 -1.25
CA ARG A 19 6.72 13.21 -1.46
C ARG A 19 5.40 12.56 -1.85
N ILE A 20 4.37 12.73 -1.03
CA ILE A 20 3.04 12.14 -1.27
C ILE A 20 2.06 13.29 -1.51
N GLY A 21 1.45 13.31 -2.70
CA GLY A 21 0.48 14.32 -3.11
C GLY A 21 -0.89 14.18 -2.44
N PRO A 22 -1.74 15.21 -2.60
CA PRO A 22 -3.06 15.26 -1.98
C PRO A 22 -3.95 14.09 -2.41
N TYR A 23 -4.89 13.72 -1.55
CA TYR A 23 -5.85 12.63 -1.75
C TYR A 23 -5.26 11.27 -2.10
N SER A 24 -3.97 11.05 -1.83
CA SER A 24 -3.34 9.74 -2.00
C SER A 24 -3.63 8.85 -0.81
N ILE A 25 -3.80 7.57 -1.06
CA ILE A 25 -4.01 6.51 -0.08
C ILE A 25 -2.85 5.52 -0.24
N ILE A 26 -2.01 5.40 0.78
CA ILE A 26 -0.90 4.43 0.83
C ILE A 26 -1.17 3.44 1.96
N GLY A 27 -1.17 2.16 1.64
CA GLY A 27 -1.61 1.09 2.51
C GLY A 27 -3.11 0.81 2.37
N GLY A 28 -3.51 -0.38 2.79
CA GLY A 28 -4.90 -0.83 2.69
C GLY A 28 -5.02 -2.33 2.81
N MET A 29 -6.17 -2.78 3.35
CA MET A 29 -6.62 -4.17 3.46
C MET A 29 -5.43 -5.15 3.63
N GLY A 30 -4.74 -5.11 4.78
CA GLY A 30 -3.70 -6.05 5.22
C GLY A 30 -2.51 -6.34 4.29
N CYS A 31 -2.29 -5.54 3.25
CA CYS A 31 -1.15 -5.71 2.35
C CYS A 31 0.06 -4.95 2.88
N LYS A 32 1.18 -5.65 3.11
CA LYS A 32 2.43 -5.01 3.54
C LYS A 32 2.97 -4.09 2.44
N VAL A 33 3.10 -2.79 2.70
CA VAL A 33 3.67 -1.81 1.76
C VAL A 33 5.06 -1.37 2.22
N LEU A 34 6.03 -1.51 1.33
CA LEU A 34 7.43 -1.12 1.51
C LEU A 34 7.79 -0.11 0.42
N ILE A 35 8.05 1.14 0.80
CA ILE A 35 8.45 2.21 -0.11
C ILE A 35 9.84 2.69 0.27
N GLY A 36 10.77 2.68 -0.70
CA GLY A 36 12.13 3.20 -0.57
C GLY A 36 12.19 4.71 -0.38
N SER A 37 13.35 5.32 -0.59
CA SER A 37 13.60 6.75 -0.39
C SER A 37 13.50 7.57 -1.68
N ASN A 38 13.28 8.87 -1.55
CA ASN A 38 13.31 9.86 -2.65
C ASN A 38 12.25 9.62 -3.75
N ASN A 39 11.11 9.02 -3.43
CA ASN A 39 10.01 8.86 -4.38
C ASN A 39 9.09 10.08 -4.42
N TYR A 40 8.47 10.32 -5.57
CA TYR A 40 7.43 11.32 -5.76
C TYR A 40 6.14 10.64 -6.21
N PHE A 41 5.10 10.74 -5.39
CA PHE A 41 3.76 10.32 -5.74
C PHE A 41 2.90 11.58 -5.91
N GLY A 42 2.31 11.74 -7.10
CA GLY A 42 1.38 12.83 -7.41
C GLY A 42 0.08 12.82 -6.58
N ALA A 43 -0.92 13.57 -7.03
CA ALA A 43 -2.24 13.53 -6.40
C ALA A 43 -3.02 12.26 -6.76
N TYR A 44 -3.92 11.82 -5.89
CA TYR A 44 -4.87 10.71 -6.13
C TYR A 44 -4.24 9.34 -6.38
N ASN A 45 -3.08 9.05 -5.79
CA ASN A 45 -2.49 7.71 -5.88
C ASN A 45 -3.17 6.74 -4.92
N LEU A 46 -3.39 5.50 -5.36
CA LEU A 46 -3.79 4.38 -4.51
C LEU A 46 -2.69 3.32 -4.56
N ILE A 47 -2.00 3.12 -3.43
CA ILE A 47 -0.86 2.18 -3.32
C ILE A 47 -1.15 1.24 -2.17
N GLY A 48 -1.01 -0.06 -2.37
CA GLY A 48 -1.16 -1.03 -1.28
C GLY A 48 -2.56 -1.52 -1.02
N SER A 49 -3.53 -1.24 -1.90
CA SER A 49 -4.68 -2.14 -1.99
C SER A 49 -4.15 -3.53 -2.40
N PRO A 50 -4.71 -4.67 -1.91
CA PRO A 50 -4.59 -5.92 -2.63
C PRO A 50 -4.91 -5.57 -4.08
N ALA A 51 -3.93 -5.79 -4.96
CA ALA A 51 -3.97 -5.29 -6.32
C ALA A 51 -5.39 -5.54 -6.84
N GLU A 52 -6.06 -4.50 -7.35
CA GLU A 52 -7.50 -4.53 -7.66
C GLU A 52 -7.90 -5.70 -8.57
N PHE A 53 -6.94 -6.42 -9.14
CA PHE A 53 -7.12 -7.73 -9.76
C PHE A 53 -5.84 -8.59 -9.63
N ALA A 54 -5.32 -8.87 -8.43
CA ALA A 54 -4.60 -10.13 -8.27
C ALA A 54 -5.64 -11.22 -8.54
N THR A 55 -5.66 -11.74 -9.77
CA THR A 55 -6.53 -12.83 -10.23
C THR A 55 -6.69 -13.86 -9.12
N GLY A 56 -7.83 -13.82 -8.41
CA GLY A 56 -8.11 -14.76 -7.32
C GLY A 56 -8.13 -14.22 -5.90
N CYS A 57 -8.34 -12.92 -5.63
CA CYS A 57 -8.75 -12.51 -4.26
C CYS A 57 -10.06 -13.25 -3.91
N PRO A 58 -10.04 -14.24 -3.00
CA PRO A 58 -11.24 -15.02 -2.72
C PRO A 58 -12.24 -14.14 -1.99
N VAL A 59 -13.52 -14.35 -2.25
CA VAL A 59 -14.63 -13.61 -1.60
C VAL A 59 -14.53 -13.67 -0.06
N GLU A 60 -13.89 -14.72 0.46
CA GLU A 60 -13.58 -14.92 1.88
C GLU A 60 -12.63 -13.85 2.46
N ALA A 61 -11.72 -13.30 1.66
CA ALA A 61 -10.83 -12.20 2.05
C ALA A 61 -11.53 -10.84 2.11
N MET A 62 -12.72 -10.70 1.51
CA MET A 62 -13.49 -9.44 1.52
C MET A 62 -14.23 -9.18 2.84
N LEU A 63 -14.48 -10.23 3.65
CA LEU A 63 -15.20 -10.10 4.93
C LEU A 63 -14.26 -9.75 6.08
N ASP A 64 -13.07 -10.36 6.10
CA ASP A 64 -12.02 -10.08 7.09
C ASP A 64 -10.64 -10.33 6.46
N PHE A 65 -10.10 -9.28 5.86
CA PHE A 65 -8.80 -9.37 5.19
C PHE A 65 -7.67 -9.63 6.20
N GLU A 66 -7.77 -9.09 7.42
CA GLU A 66 -6.73 -9.26 8.45
C GLU A 66 -6.60 -10.74 8.85
N GLN A 67 -7.72 -11.40 9.14
CA GLN A 67 -7.70 -12.85 9.43
C GLN A 67 -7.30 -13.69 8.21
N TRP A 68 -7.80 -13.35 7.03
CA TRP A 68 -7.49 -14.11 5.82
C TRP A 68 -6.01 -13.99 5.41
N SER A 69 -5.43 -12.79 5.53
CA SER A 69 -4.01 -12.54 5.25
C SER A 69 -3.10 -13.24 6.24
N ALA A 70 -3.47 -13.26 7.53
CA ALA A 70 -2.77 -14.05 8.55
C ALA A 70 -2.81 -15.56 8.25
N ALA A 71 -3.92 -16.06 7.69
CA ALA A 71 -4.08 -17.47 7.30
C ALA A 71 -3.40 -17.81 5.96
N ASN A 72 -3.18 -16.83 5.07
CA ASN A 72 -2.65 -17.02 3.71
C ASN A 72 -1.42 -16.14 3.41
N PRO A 73 -0.36 -16.17 4.24
CA PRO A 73 0.76 -15.22 4.15
C PRO A 73 1.56 -15.32 2.84
N SER A 74 1.52 -16.46 2.15
CA SER A 74 2.19 -16.66 0.86
C SER A 74 1.41 -16.06 -0.32
N GLN A 75 0.13 -15.76 -0.14
CA GLN A 75 -0.75 -15.18 -1.17
C GLN A 75 -0.84 -13.65 -1.08
N VAL A 76 -0.39 -13.08 0.04
CA VAL A 76 -0.30 -11.64 0.24
C VAL A 76 1.09 -11.19 -0.21
N SER A 77 1.25 -10.95 -1.51
CA SER A 77 2.45 -10.28 -2.01
C SER A 77 2.34 -8.78 -1.74
N GLY A 78 3.09 -8.33 -0.74
CA GLY A 78 3.21 -6.91 -0.41
C GLY A 78 3.70 -6.05 -1.59
N VAL A 79 3.35 -4.77 -1.59
CA VAL A 79 3.86 -3.80 -2.57
C VAL A 79 5.27 -3.39 -2.17
N LYS A 80 6.24 -3.54 -3.09
CA LYS A 80 7.63 -3.09 -2.91
C LYS A 80 7.99 -2.07 -3.98
N ILE A 81 8.19 -0.83 -3.57
CA ILE A 81 8.65 0.26 -4.43
C ILE A 81 10.07 0.63 -4.02
N GLY A 82 10.99 0.70 -4.99
CA GLY A 82 12.38 1.06 -4.76
C GLY A 82 12.58 2.56 -4.52
N ASP A 83 13.77 3.05 -4.86
CA ASP A 83 14.16 4.45 -4.68
C ASP A 83 14.00 5.25 -5.99
N TYR A 84 13.87 6.58 -5.89
CA TYR A 84 13.89 7.53 -7.01
C TYR A 84 12.81 7.34 -8.10
N ASN A 85 11.63 6.87 -7.70
CA ASN A 85 10.48 6.71 -8.62
C ASN A 85 9.61 7.99 -8.67
N VAL A 86 8.90 8.17 -9.78
CA VAL A 86 7.96 9.27 -10.08
C VAL A 86 6.67 8.69 -10.63
#